data_AF-A0A0B8QNG5-F1
#
_entry.id   AF-A0A0B8QNG5-F1
#
_cell.length_a   1.000
_cell.length_b   1.000
_cell.length_c   1.000
_cell.angle_alpha   90.00
_cell.angle_beta   90.00
_cell.angle_gamma   90.00
#
_symmetry.space_group_name_H-M   'P 1'
#
loop_
_entity.id
_entity.type
_entity.pdbx_description
1 polymer ?
#
loop_
_entity_poly.entity_id
_entity_poly.type
_entity_poly.pdbx_seq_one_letter_code
_entity_poly.pdbx_strand_id
1 'polypeptide(L)' 'MDWWWGNHLPGITIGDNTVIGAGSVVTKDIPANVLAAGNPCRILRELNN' A
#
# COMPACT_ATOMS: atom_id res chain seq x y z
N MET A 1 -1.37 10.85 -14.82
CA MET A 1 -1.25 11.87 -13.75
C MET A 1 -0.13 11.40 -12.89
N ASP A 2 1.01 12.04 -13.06
CA ASP A 2 2.31 11.44 -12.79
C ASP A 2 2.83 12.11 -11.52
N TRP A 3 3.19 11.27 -10.56
CA TRP A 3 3.18 11.58 -9.14
C TRP A 3 4.41 12.39 -8.71
N TRP A 4 4.23 13.67 -8.36
CA TRP A 4 5.27 14.50 -7.73
C TRP A 4 5.01 14.85 -6.25
N TRP A 5 3.81 14.57 -5.71
CA TRP A 5 3.42 14.95 -4.34
C TRP A 5 2.89 13.81 -3.47
N GLY A 6 2.76 12.60 -4.02
CA GLY A 6 2.23 11.47 -3.29
C GLY A 6 3.16 10.27 -3.39
N ASN A 7 3.64 9.83 -2.23
CA ASN A 7 4.28 8.55 -2.02
C ASN A 7 5.68 8.38 -2.66
N HIS A 8 6.63 9.08 -2.04
CA HIS A 8 8.06 8.94 -2.28
C HIS A 8 8.61 7.65 -1.63
N LEU A 9 8.14 6.48 -2.09
CA LEU A 9 8.65 5.17 -1.69
C LEU A 9 9.53 4.59 -2.82
N PRO A 10 10.80 4.25 -2.56
CA PRO A 10 11.72 3.82 -3.59
C PRO A 10 11.34 2.44 -4.14
N GLY A 11 10.81 2.39 -5.36
CA GLY A 11 10.70 1.16 -6.17
C GLY A 11 9.68 0.12 -5.71
N ILE A 12 8.72 0.51 -4.87
CA ILE A 12 7.69 -0.39 -4.34
C ILE A 12 6.40 -0.25 -5.15
N THR A 13 5.83 -1.37 -5.56
CA THR A 13 4.56 -1.44 -6.30
C THR A 13 3.38 -1.62 -5.35
N ILE A 14 2.34 -0.83 -5.54
CA ILE A 14 1.08 -0.91 -4.81
C ILE A 14 0.01 -1.33 -5.83
N GLY A 15 -0.55 -2.53 -5.64
CA GLY A 15 -1.57 -3.06 -6.53
C GLY A 15 -2.89 -2.31 -6.47
N ASP A 16 -3.66 -2.39 -7.55
CA ASP A 16 -4.94 -1.69 -7.68
C ASP A 16 -5.96 -2.12 -6.60
N ASN A 17 -6.88 -1.22 -6.26
CA ASN A 17 -7.92 -1.44 -5.23
C ASN A 17 -7.37 -1.86 -3.85
N THR A 18 -6.11 -1.56 -3.55
CA THR A 18 -5.59 -1.72 -2.19
C THR A 18 -5.89 -0.51 -1.33
N VAL A 19 -6.15 -0.76 -0.05
CA VAL A 19 -6.37 0.28 0.95
C VAL A 19 -5.17 0.30 1.90
N ILE A 20 -4.46 1.42 1.95
CA ILE A 20 -3.34 1.65 2.88
C ILE A 20 -3.83 2.52 4.04
N GLY A 21 -3.70 2.02 5.28
CA GLY A 21 -4.06 2.78 6.47
C GLY A 21 -3.20 4.04 6.64
N ALA A 22 -3.79 5.14 7.12
CA ALA A 22 -3.06 6.36 7.41
C ALA A 22 -1.94 6.13 8.45
N GLY A 23 -0.77 6.71 8.22
CA GLY A 23 0.42 6.50 9.08
C GLY A 23 1.20 5.20 8.81
N SER A 24 0.88 4.48 7.74
CA SER A 24 1.60 3.25 7.38
C SER A 24 2.90 3.55 6.66
N VAL A 25 3.94 2.77 6.96
CA VAL A 25 5.24 2.83 6.26
C VAL A 25 5.39 1.57 5.42
N VAL A 26 5.12 1.72 4.12
CA VAL A 26 5.20 0.62 3.16
C VAL A 26 6.67 0.37 2.83
N THR A 27 7.15 -0.82 3.14
CA THR A 27 8.57 -1.21 2.94
C THR A 27 8.74 -2.36 1.94
N LYS A 28 7.63 -2.90 1.42
CA LYS A 28 7.56 -4.04 0.49
C LYS A 28 6.36 -3.88 -0.44
N ASP A 29 6.40 -4.56 -1.58
CA ASP A 29 5.29 -4.58 -2.54
C ASP A 29 3.98 -5.05 -1.89
N ILE A 30 2.89 -4.40 -2.26
CA ILE A 30 1.55 -4.69 -1.76
C ILE A 30 0.71 -5.21 -2.93
N PRO A 31 0.15 -6.42 -2.83
CA PRO A 31 -0.72 -6.97 -3.88
C PRO A 31 -2.03 -6.18 -4.02
N ALA A 32 -2.70 -6.35 -5.17
CA ALA A 32 -4.01 -5.74 -5.42
C ALA A 32 -5.10 -6.30 -4.50
N ASN A 33 -6.15 -5.53 -4.25
CA ASN A 33 -7.34 -5.94 -3.46
C ASN A 33 -7.02 -6.39 -2.02
N VAL A 34 -6.09 -5.72 -1.33
CA VAL A 34 -5.82 -5.98 0.09
C VAL A 34 -5.96 -4.74 0.95
N LEU A 35 -6.28 -4.93 2.22
CA LEU A 35 -6.17 -3.92 3.26
C LEU A 35 -4.82 -4.09 3.97
N ALA A 36 -3.94 -3.10 3.88
CA ALA A 36 -2.64 -3.12 4.54
C ALA A 36 -2.44 -1.90 5.44
N ALA A 37 -1.85 -2.08 6.62
CA ALA A 37 -1.57 -0.97 7.52
C ALA A 37 -0.38 -1.23 8.46
N GLY A 38 0.12 -0.17 9.09
CA GLY A 38 1.13 -0.21 10.15
C GLY A 38 2.52 0.28 9.74
N ASN A 39 3.43 0.34 10.72
CA ASN A 39 4.84 0.65 10.52
C ASN A 39 5.70 -0.44 11.19
N PRO A 40 6.29 -1.39 10.42
CA PRO A 40 6.20 -1.53 8.95
C PRO A 40 4.83 -2.06 8.50
N CYS A 41 4.40 -1.66 7.30
CA CYS A 41 3.09 -1.99 6.72
C CYS A 41 2.94 -3.51 6.49
N ARG A 42 1.81 -4.08 6.91
CA ARG A 42 1.47 -5.49 6.72
C ARG A 42 0.05 -5.64 6.19
N ILE A 43 -0.18 -6.71 5.41
CA ILE A 43 -1.51 -7.10 4.95
C ILE A 43 -2.32 -7.56 6.16
N LEU A 44 -3.44 -6.90 6.40
CA LEU A 44 -4.40 -7.23 7.46
C LEU A 44 -5.46 -8.22 6.97
N ARG A 45 -5.96 -8.04 5.75
CA ARG A 45 -6.97 -8.89 5.11
C ARG A 45 -7.03 -8.65 3.60
N GLU A 46 -7.58 -9.61 2.89
CA GLU A 46 -7.99 -9.45 1.49
C GLU A 46 -9.36 -8.76 1.41
N LEU A 47 -9.59 -8.00 0.34
CA LEU A 47 -10.82 -7.27 0.05
C LEU A 47 -11.73 -8.01 -0.94
N ASN A 48 -11.23 -9.07 -1.60
CA ASN A 48 -12.03 -9.92 -2.47
C ASN A 48 -12.92 -10.84 -1.62
N ASN A 49 -14.24 -10.60 -1.69
CA ASN A 49 -15.27 -11.49 -1.16
C ASN A 49 -16.32 -11.75 -2.23
#